data_AF-A0A7G6XXV8-F1
#
_entry.id   AF-A0A7G6XXV8-F1
#
_cell.length_a   1.000
_cell.length_b   1.000
_cell.length_c   1.000
_cell.angle_alpha   90.00
_cell.angle_beta   90.00
_cell.angle_gamma   90.00
#
_symmetry.space_group_name_H-M   'P 1'
#
loop_
_entity.id
_entity.type
_entity.pdbx_description
1 polymer ?
#
loop_
_entity_poly.entity_id
_entity_poly.type
_entity_poly.pdbx_seq_one_letter_code
_entity_poly.pdbx_strand_id
1 'polypeptide(L)'
;MTPRIDNPSALFPAGIKAMMTLEQALHAAGLDSVLLELVKLRASQINGCAFCIHMHATFLRRHEVAEMKLYMLDAWRESTLYSARERAALGWTEALTLLAETKAPDRDYEALREQFSDEEQVQLTLAIGAINTWNRLQVGFRAAHPPEPEEHHAVD
;
A
#
# COMPACT_ATOMS: atom_id res chain seq x y z
N MET A 1 8.64 -6.82 20.41
CA MET A 1 8.43 -7.99 19.53
C MET A 1 9.81 -8.42 19.01
N THR A 2 10.07 -9.71 18.85
CA THR A 2 11.38 -10.24 18.41
C THR A 2 11.31 -10.70 16.94
N PRO A 3 12.22 -10.25 16.06
CA PRO A 3 12.32 -10.74 14.68
C PRO A 3 12.50 -12.25 14.62
N ARG A 4 11.95 -12.89 13.59
CA ARG A 4 12.20 -14.32 13.29
C ARG A 4 13.47 -14.51 12.45
N ILE A 5 13.79 -13.49 11.66
CA ILE A 5 15.02 -13.38 10.85
C ILE A 5 15.50 -11.94 11.00
N ASP A 6 16.77 -11.75 11.38
CA ASP A 6 17.32 -10.41 11.66
C ASP A 6 17.47 -9.56 10.39
N ASN A 7 17.86 -10.16 9.26
CA ASN A 7 18.01 -9.45 7.99
C ASN A 7 17.54 -10.32 6.81
N PRO A 8 16.23 -10.48 6.59
CA PRO A 8 15.70 -11.30 5.50
C PRO A 8 16.15 -10.78 4.13
N SER A 9 16.36 -9.46 4.01
CA SER A 9 16.77 -8.84 2.76
C SER A 9 18.18 -9.25 2.32
N ALA A 10 19.08 -9.50 3.26
CA ALA A 10 20.43 -9.99 2.97
C ALA A 10 20.46 -11.48 2.58
N LEU A 11 19.44 -12.27 2.95
CA LEU A 11 19.39 -13.70 2.67
C LEU A 11 18.93 -14.01 1.24
N PHE A 12 18.14 -13.14 0.62
CA PHE A 12 17.75 -13.27 -0.78
C PHE A 12 17.76 -11.94 -1.53
N PRO A 13 18.95 -11.36 -1.79
CA PRO A 13 19.08 -10.02 -2.35
C PRO A 13 18.48 -9.90 -3.76
N ALA A 14 18.52 -10.97 -4.57
CA ALA A 14 17.93 -10.97 -5.90
C ALA A 14 16.40 -10.80 -5.85
N GLY A 15 15.73 -11.44 -4.89
CA GLY A 15 14.27 -11.30 -4.70
C GLY A 15 13.89 -9.90 -4.24
N ILE A 16 14.63 -9.34 -3.27
CA ILE A 16 14.40 -7.96 -2.83
C ILE A 16 14.63 -6.96 -3.96
N LYS A 17 15.71 -7.13 -4.74
CA LYS A 17 16.00 -6.26 -5.89
C LYS A 17 14.86 -6.29 -6.90
N ALA A 18 14.30 -7.46 -7.22
CA ALA A 18 13.17 -7.57 -8.14
C ALA A 18 11.93 -6.84 -7.62
N MET A 19 11.61 -6.98 -6.33
CA MET A 19 10.52 -6.24 -5.68
C MET A 19 10.75 -4.73 -5.75
N MET A 20 11.98 -4.26 -5.48
CA MET A 20 12.32 -2.84 -5.57
C MET A 20 12.24 -2.31 -7.01
N THR A 21 12.62 -3.10 -8.02
CA THR A 21 12.47 -2.72 -9.43
C THR A 21 11.00 -2.55 -9.81
N LEU A 22 10.11 -3.40 -9.28
CA LEU A 22 8.66 -3.22 -9.46
C LEU A 22 8.17 -1.91 -8.82
N GLU A 23 8.58 -1.62 -7.58
CA GLU A 23 8.22 -0.35 -6.91
C GLU A 23 8.70 0.88 -7.71
N GLN A 24 9.93 0.82 -8.26
CA GLN A 24 10.47 1.89 -9.12
C GLN A 24 9.64 2.08 -10.39
N ALA A 25 9.26 0.98 -11.04
CA ALA A 25 8.42 1.04 -12.23
C ALA A 25 7.05 1.66 -11.91
N LEU A 26 6.43 1.27 -10.78
CA LEU A 26 5.14 1.81 -10.34
C LEU A 26 5.22 3.31 -10.03
N HIS A 27 6.27 3.78 -9.35
CA HIS A 27 6.45 5.21 -9.10
C HIS A 27 6.72 6.02 -10.37
N ALA A 28 7.34 5.42 -11.39
CA ALA A 28 7.58 6.06 -12.68
C ALA A 28 6.34 6.02 -13.60
N ALA A 29 5.30 5.26 -13.26
CA ALA A 29 4.17 4.95 -14.13
C ALA A 29 3.13 6.10 -14.25
N GLY A 30 3.28 7.17 -13.46
CA GLY A 30 2.46 8.38 -13.56
C GLY A 30 1.18 8.38 -12.71
N LEU A 31 0.87 7.29 -12.00
CA LEU A 31 -0.16 7.32 -10.95
C LEU A 31 0.26 8.24 -9.80
N ASP A 32 -0.72 8.97 -9.28
CA ASP A 32 -0.54 9.84 -8.12
C ASP A 32 0.06 9.07 -6.93
N SER A 33 1.14 9.61 -6.36
CA SER A 33 1.88 8.95 -5.29
C SER A 33 1.07 8.86 -4.00
N VAL A 34 0.24 9.87 -3.71
CA VAL A 34 -0.66 9.84 -2.54
C VAL A 34 -1.69 8.72 -2.67
N LEU A 35 -2.29 8.55 -3.85
CA LEU A 35 -3.21 7.45 -4.13
C LEU A 35 -2.55 6.09 -3.96
N LEU A 36 -1.36 5.89 -4.52
CA LEU A 36 -0.60 4.64 -4.37
C LEU A 36 -0.35 4.33 -2.89
N GLU A 37 0.04 5.33 -2.11
CA GLU A 37 0.39 5.14 -0.71
C GLU A 37 -0.85 4.96 0.19
N LEU A 38 -2.00 5.55 -0.15
CA LEU A 38 -3.29 5.24 0.48
C LEU A 38 -3.70 3.77 0.27
N VAL A 39 -3.52 3.27 -0.96
CA VAL A 39 -3.79 1.87 -1.32
C VAL A 39 -2.87 0.94 -0.54
N LYS A 40 -1.56 1.24 -0.49
CA LYS A 40 -0.59 0.45 0.26
C LYS A 40 -0.87 0.47 1.77
N LEU A 41 -1.25 1.62 2.32
CA LEU A 41 -1.65 1.75 3.72
C LEU A 41 -2.91 0.91 4.01
N ARG A 42 -3.94 0.98 3.16
CA ARG A 42 -5.19 0.23 3.36
C ARG A 42 -4.98 -1.28 3.30
N ALA A 43 -4.25 -1.77 2.31
CA ALA A 43 -3.90 -3.20 2.23
C ALA A 43 -3.12 -3.65 3.48
N SER A 44 -2.20 -2.81 3.95
CA SER A 44 -1.40 -3.10 5.15
C SER A 44 -2.22 -3.13 6.44
N GLN A 45 -3.23 -2.27 6.56
CA GLN A 45 -4.19 -2.31 7.68
C GLN A 45 -4.95 -3.63 7.71
N ILE A 46 -5.47 -4.08 6.56
CA ILE A 46 -6.20 -5.36 6.44
C ILE A 46 -5.30 -6.54 6.80
N ASN A 47 -4.06 -6.54 6.30
CA ASN A 47 -3.09 -7.60 6.56
C ASN A 47 -2.40 -7.51 7.94
N GLY A 48 -2.63 -6.46 8.71
CA GLY A 48 -1.99 -6.25 10.03
C GLY A 48 -0.47 -6.06 9.97
N CYS A 49 0.08 -5.51 8.88
CA CYS A 49 1.52 -5.25 8.76
C CYS A 49 1.91 -3.93 9.46
N ALA A 50 2.24 -3.96 10.76
CA ALA A 50 2.65 -2.76 11.51
C ALA A 50 3.83 -2.00 10.87
N PHE A 51 4.83 -2.73 10.33
CA PHE A 51 5.95 -2.14 9.58
C PHE A 51 5.48 -1.33 8.38
N CYS A 52 4.61 -1.93 7.56
CA CYS A 52 4.13 -1.32 6.35
C CYS A 52 3.18 -0.14 6.66
N ILE A 53 2.34 -0.29 7.69
CA ILE A 53 1.46 0.79 8.19
C ILE A 53 2.28 2.01 8.59
N HIS A 54 3.32 1.80 9.41
CA HIS A 54 4.22 2.89 9.83
C HIS A 54 4.84 3.58 8.60
N MET A 55 5.47 2.81 7.72
CA MET A 55 6.16 3.34 6.54
C MET A 55 5.25 4.18 5.63
N HIS A 56 4.09 3.65 5.27
CA HIS A 56 3.16 4.33 4.36
C HIS A 56 2.44 5.52 5.03
N ALA A 57 2.09 5.41 6.31
CA ALA A 57 1.53 6.54 7.06
C ALA A 57 2.56 7.67 7.22
N THR A 58 3.83 7.35 7.47
CA THR A 58 4.92 8.33 7.50
C THR A 58 5.09 9.03 6.16
N PHE A 59 5.07 8.28 5.04
CA PHE A 59 5.13 8.90 3.71
C PHE A 59 3.99 9.90 3.50
N LEU A 60 2.74 9.48 3.77
CA LEU A 60 1.56 10.31 3.55
C LEU A 60 1.58 11.58 4.43
N ARG A 61 2.03 11.46 5.69
CA ARG A 61 2.21 12.62 6.58
C ARG A 61 3.25 13.60 6.05
N ARG A 62 4.37 13.11 5.49
CA ARG A 62 5.40 13.95 4.87
C ARG A 62 4.92 14.66 3.61
N HIS A 63 3.93 14.11 2.93
CA HIS A 63 3.28 14.72 1.76
C HIS A 63 2.03 15.51 2.13
N GLU A 64 1.94 15.98 3.39
CA GLU A 64 0.91 16.89 3.89
C GLU A 64 -0.53 16.37 3.72
N VAL A 65 -0.70 15.05 3.63
CA VAL A 65 -2.03 14.44 3.64
C VAL A 65 -2.64 14.67 5.02
N ALA A 66 -3.83 15.27 5.04
CA ALA A 66 -4.52 15.63 6.28
C ALA A 66 -4.67 14.41 7.21
N GLU A 67 -4.35 14.57 8.49
CA GLU A 67 -4.35 13.47 9.47
C GLU A 67 -5.71 12.76 9.55
N MET A 68 -6.81 13.52 9.47
CA MET A 68 -8.16 12.94 9.46
C MET A 68 -8.39 12.02 8.26
N LYS A 69 -7.76 12.26 7.11
CA LYS A 69 -7.82 11.34 5.96
C LYS A 69 -7.05 10.05 6.20
N LEU A 70 -6.03 10.06 7.07
CA LEU A 70 -5.31 8.85 7.47
C LEU A 70 -6.09 8.08 8.52
N TYR A 71 -6.63 8.78 9.53
CA TYR A 71 -7.40 8.17 10.61
C TYR A 71 -8.71 7.56 10.11
N MET A 72 -9.35 8.13 9.09
CA MET A 72 -10.62 7.63 8.55
C MET A 72 -10.45 6.53 7.49
N LEU A 73 -9.22 6.11 7.18
CA LEU A 73 -8.95 5.22 6.05
C LEU A 73 -9.52 3.81 6.26
N ASP A 74 -9.56 3.31 7.49
CA ASP A 74 -10.17 2.02 7.80
C ASP A 74 -11.71 2.04 7.71
N ALA A 75 -12.31 3.22 7.79
CA ALA A 75 -13.73 3.50 7.65
C ALA A 75 -14.08 4.29 6.37
N TRP A 76 -13.23 4.23 5.33
CA TRP A 76 -13.32 5.10 4.16
C TRP A 76 -14.69 5.09 3.44
N ARG A 77 -15.41 3.97 3.49
CA ARG A 77 -16.72 3.82 2.84
C ARG A 77 -17.75 4.81 3.36
N GLU A 78 -17.71 5.11 4.67
CA GLU A 78 -18.61 6.05 5.36
C GLU A 78 -18.06 7.49 5.40
N SER A 79 -16.83 7.70 4.93
CA SER A 79 -16.15 9.00 4.98
C SER A 79 -16.35 9.79 3.68
N THR A 80 -16.59 11.10 3.83
CA THR A 80 -16.69 12.05 2.72
C THR A 80 -15.33 12.59 2.27
N LEU A 81 -14.21 12.14 2.87
CA LEU A 81 -12.86 12.65 2.61
C LEU A 81 -12.19 12.07 1.35
N TYR A 82 -12.80 11.06 0.74
CA TYR A 82 -12.25 10.32 -0.40
C TYR A 82 -13.02 10.65 -1.68
N SER A 83 -12.30 11.04 -2.72
CA SER A 83 -12.83 11.26 -4.06
C SER A 83 -13.38 9.97 -4.68
N ALA A 84 -14.16 10.08 -5.75
CA ALA A 84 -14.66 8.91 -6.49
C ALA A 84 -13.51 7.98 -6.95
N ARG A 85 -12.42 8.57 -7.46
CA ARG A 85 -11.22 7.84 -7.88
C ARG A 85 -10.53 7.10 -6.73
N GLU A 86 -10.36 7.75 -5.57
CA GLU A 86 -9.80 7.09 -4.39
C GLU A 86 -10.72 5.97 -3.88
N ARG A 87 -12.03 6.19 -3.85
CA ARG A 87 -13.01 5.18 -3.43
C ARG A 87 -12.99 3.95 -4.33
N ALA A 88 -12.85 4.14 -5.64
CA ALA A 88 -12.70 3.05 -6.60
C ALA A 88 -11.40 2.26 -6.36
N ALA A 89 -10.27 2.96 -6.16
CA ALA A 89 -9.00 2.31 -5.85
C ALA A 89 -9.03 1.55 -4.51
N LEU A 90 -9.62 2.13 -3.47
CA LEU A 90 -9.76 1.50 -2.15
C LEU A 90 -10.69 0.29 -2.21
N GLY A 91 -11.81 0.38 -2.94
CA GLY A 91 -12.70 -0.74 -3.20
C GLY A 91 -11.98 -1.91 -3.86
N TRP A 92 -11.22 -1.63 -4.92
CA TRP A 92 -10.41 -2.64 -5.61
C TRP A 92 -9.29 -3.20 -4.73
N THR A 93 -8.68 -2.36 -3.89
CA THR A 93 -7.66 -2.77 -2.92
C THR A 93 -8.21 -3.76 -1.90
N GLU A 94 -9.38 -3.51 -1.32
CA GLU A 94 -10.02 -4.44 -0.38
C GLU A 94 -10.39 -5.75 -1.08
N ALA A 95 -10.98 -5.67 -2.29
CA ALA A 95 -11.35 -6.83 -3.07
C ALA A 95 -10.16 -7.76 -3.33
N LEU A 96 -9.04 -7.22 -3.81
CA LEU A 96 -7.85 -8.02 -4.14
C LEU A 96 -7.02 -8.42 -2.92
N THR A 97 -7.03 -7.64 -1.84
CA THR A 97 -6.34 -8.02 -0.60
C THR A 97 -7.04 -9.22 0.06
N LEU A 98 -8.38 -9.23 0.03
CA LEU A 98 -9.22 -10.31 0.54
C LEU A 98 -9.66 -11.29 -0.57
N LEU A 99 -8.84 -11.49 -1.60
CA LEU A 99 -9.18 -12.26 -2.81
C LEU A 99 -9.76 -13.66 -2.52
N ALA A 100 -9.27 -14.32 -1.47
CA ALA A 100 -9.75 -15.64 -1.06
C ALA A 100 -11.24 -15.64 -0.64
N GLU A 101 -11.74 -14.51 -0.15
CA GLU A 101 -13.09 -14.31 0.35
C GLU A 101 -13.97 -13.63 -0.71
N THR A 102 -13.48 -12.56 -1.33
CA THR A 102 -14.27 -11.68 -2.20
C THR A 102 -14.40 -12.20 -3.63
N LYS A 103 -13.39 -12.95 -4.11
CA LYS A 103 -13.26 -13.39 -5.52
C LYS A 103 -13.26 -12.25 -6.55
N ALA A 104 -12.90 -11.03 -6.14
CA ALA A 104 -12.81 -9.85 -7.00
C ALA A 104 -14.10 -9.62 -7.84
N PRO A 105 -15.22 -9.27 -7.19
CA PRO A 105 -16.52 -9.24 -7.87
C PRO A 105 -16.60 -8.12 -8.91
N ASP A 106 -17.36 -8.35 -9.99
CA ASP A 106 -17.47 -7.44 -11.14
C ASP A 106 -17.84 -6.01 -10.73
N ARG A 107 -18.69 -5.82 -9.72
CA ARG A 107 -19.08 -4.49 -9.21
C ARG A 107 -17.88 -3.63 -8.76
N ASP A 108 -16.85 -4.24 -8.17
CA ASP A 108 -15.67 -3.52 -7.69
C ASP A 108 -14.74 -3.20 -8.88
N TYR A 109 -14.70 -4.08 -9.88
CA TYR A 109 -13.99 -3.84 -11.15
C TYR A 109 -14.68 -2.76 -12.01
N GLU A 110 -16.00 -2.75 -12.08
CA GLU A 110 -16.76 -1.74 -12.83
C GLU A 110 -16.53 -0.34 -12.27
N ALA A 111 -16.56 -0.18 -10.94
CA ALA A 111 -16.23 1.08 -10.28
C ALA A 111 -14.78 1.53 -10.55
N LEU A 112 -13.83 0.58 -10.61
CA LEU A 112 -12.46 0.86 -11.01
C LEU A 112 -12.39 1.35 -12.47
N ARG A 113 -13.00 0.64 -13.40
CA ARG A 113 -13.00 0.95 -14.83
C ARG A 113 -13.59 2.33 -15.13
N GLU A 114 -14.54 2.80 -14.33
CA GLU A 114 -15.11 4.15 -14.46
C GLU A 114 -14.12 5.28 -14.11
N GLN A 115 -13.11 5.00 -13.29
CA GLN A 115 -12.20 6.01 -12.76
C GLN A 115 -10.77 5.91 -13.32
N PHE A 116 -10.40 4.77 -13.91
CA PHE A 116 -9.03 4.45 -14.31
C PHE A 116 -8.95 3.93 -15.75
N SER A 117 -7.93 4.36 -16.50
CA SER A 117 -7.62 3.76 -17.82
C SER A 117 -7.19 2.30 -17.66
N ASP A 118 -7.23 1.51 -18.74
CA ASP A 118 -6.78 0.10 -18.69
C ASP A 118 -5.32 -0.03 -18.25
N GLU A 119 -4.47 0.93 -18.64
CA GLU A 119 -3.07 0.99 -18.19
C GLU A 119 -2.99 1.24 -16.67
N GLU A 120 -3.73 2.23 -16.16
CA GLU A 120 -3.77 2.53 -14.73
C GLU A 120 -4.37 1.39 -13.90
N GLN A 121 -5.35 0.66 -14.43
CA GLN A 121 -5.94 -0.52 -13.80
C GLN A 121 -4.86 -1.60 -13.57
N VAL A 122 -4.00 -1.84 -14.56
CA VAL A 122 -2.88 -2.78 -14.45
C VAL A 122 -1.86 -2.29 -13.43
N GLN A 123 -1.48 -1.01 -13.49
CA GLN A 123 -0.53 -0.40 -12.55
C GLN A 123 -1.03 -0.51 -11.11
N LEU A 124 -2.29 -0.15 -10.84
CA LEU A 124 -2.90 -0.24 -9.51
C LEU A 124 -2.96 -1.68 -9.02
N THR A 125 -3.35 -2.63 -9.89
CA THR A 125 -3.42 -4.05 -9.54
C THR A 125 -2.06 -4.61 -9.17
N LEU A 126 -1.00 -4.23 -9.91
CA LEU A 126 0.37 -4.58 -9.57
C LEU A 126 0.83 -3.95 -8.25
N ALA A 127 0.46 -2.70 -7.97
CA ALA A 127 0.76 -2.04 -6.70
C ALA A 127 0.10 -2.78 -5.51
N ILE A 128 -1.16 -3.22 -5.66
CA ILE A 128 -1.87 -4.01 -4.65
C ILE A 128 -1.18 -5.36 -4.43
N GLY A 129 -0.75 -6.03 -5.50
CA GLY A 129 0.02 -7.29 -5.40
C GLY A 129 1.39 -7.11 -4.73
N ALA A 130 2.09 -6.03 -5.07
CA ALA A 130 3.39 -5.70 -4.49
C ALA A 130 3.29 -5.48 -2.98
N ILE A 131 2.35 -4.64 -2.51
CA ILE A 131 2.17 -4.41 -1.07
C ILE A 131 1.70 -5.67 -0.33
N ASN A 132 0.85 -6.49 -0.94
CA ASN A 132 0.45 -7.77 -0.36
C ASN A 132 1.65 -8.72 -0.18
N THR A 133 2.64 -8.66 -1.08
CA THR A 133 3.89 -9.42 -0.96
C THR A 133 4.77 -8.85 0.16
N TRP A 134 4.93 -7.53 0.23
CA TRP A 134 5.64 -6.88 1.34
C TRP A 134 5.02 -7.19 2.70
N ASN A 135 3.69 -7.12 2.81
CA ASN A 135 2.98 -7.45 4.04
C ASN A 135 3.29 -8.89 4.49
N ARG A 136 3.28 -9.85 3.56
CA ARG A 136 3.62 -11.26 3.84
C ARG A 136 5.05 -11.42 4.32
N LEU A 137 6.00 -10.72 3.70
CA LEU A 137 7.41 -10.75 4.10
C LEU A 137 7.58 -10.20 5.53
N GLN A 138 7.07 -8.99 5.78
CA GLN A 138 7.29 -8.29 7.05
C GLN A 138 6.56 -8.96 8.22
N VAL A 139 5.30 -9.37 8.03
CA VAL A 139 4.56 -10.12 9.06
C VAL A 139 5.14 -11.52 9.25
N GLY A 140 5.49 -12.19 8.15
CA GLY A 140 6.09 -13.52 8.14
C GLY A 140 7.38 -13.57 8.97
N PHE A 141 8.21 -12.53 8.90
CA PHE A 141 9.48 -12.47 9.63
C PHE A 141 9.49 -11.57 10.86
N ARG A 142 8.33 -11.03 11.27
CA ARG A 142 8.21 -10.15 12.45
C ARG A 142 9.17 -8.94 12.36
N ALA A 143 9.15 -8.25 11.23
CA ALA A 143 9.95 -7.05 11.03
C ALA A 143 9.51 -5.95 12.00
N ALA A 144 10.47 -5.40 12.75
CA ALA A 144 10.22 -4.30 13.67
C ALA A 144 10.16 -2.98 12.90
N HIS A 145 9.18 -2.14 13.24
CA HIS A 145 9.11 -0.76 12.77
C HIS A 145 9.81 0.16 13.77
N PRO A 146 10.34 1.32 13.35
CA PRO A 146 10.89 2.29 14.28
C PRO A 146 9.76 2.92 15.12
N PRO A 147 10.05 3.34 16.37
CA PRO A 147 9.03 3.91 17.26
C PRO A 147 8.52 5.27 16.76
N GLU A 148 9.37 6.00 16.03
CA GLU A 148 9.07 7.30 15.45
C GLU A 148 9.16 7.22 13.92
N PRO A 149 8.51 8.13 13.18
CA PRO A 149 8.84 8.37 11.78
C PRO A 149 10.35 8.65 11.67
N GLU A 150 11.07 8.01 10.75
CA GLU A 150 12.47 8.39 10.54
C GLU A 150 12.53 9.86 10.13
N GLU A 151 13.33 10.70 10.79
CA GLU A 151 13.64 12.03 10.28
C GLU A 151 14.79 11.86 9.29
N HIS A 152 14.50 11.83 7.99
CA HIS A 152 15.58 12.07 7.03
C HIS A 152 15.90 13.57 7.10
N HIS A 153 16.92 13.92 7.88
CA HIS A 153 17.66 15.15 7.61
C HIS A 153 18.01 15.14 6.13
N ALA A 154 17.54 16.15 5.40
CA ALA A 154 17.95 16.38 4.03
C ALA A 154 19.48 16.31 3.99
N VAL A 155 20.01 15.32 3.28
CA VAL A 155 21.41 15.37 2.87
C VAL A 155 21.41 16.38 1.74
N ASP A 156 21.99 17.54 2.02
CA ASP A 156 22.28 18.60 1.05
C ASP A 156 22.96 18.06 -0.22
#